data_AF-A0A2T2U732-F1
#
_entry.id   AF-A0A2T2U732-F1
#
_cell.length_a   1.000
_cell.length_b   1.000
_cell.length_c   1.000
_cell.angle_alpha   90.00
_cell.angle_beta   90.00
_cell.angle_gamma   90.00
#
_symmetry.space_group_name_H-M   'P 1'
#
loop_
_entity.id
_entity.type
_entity.pdbx_description
1 polymer ?
#
loop_
_entity_poly.entity_id
_entity_poly.type
_entity_poly.pdbx_seq_one_letter_code
_entity_poly.pdbx_strand_id
1 'polypeptide(L)'
;MPRNLQQARQQLDDIDQRLIDALAERQHVIDDIAELKSDGSHPTRDPEREQEVVDRLQHRAEDAGLSPSLVTALYEQIFDHSVRRQERRIEEGRQPEGEEKREAASGPVPLDTKSDRPYRLAARDHHPEDTVIRVGSATIGGPAPVLIAGPCSVETQEQTFACAETVQRAGGHLLRGGCFKPRTSPHSFQGLGHEGLDVLVEAGRAHDLPIITEVLKPQDVPVVARRADVLQIGARNMQNFSLLKAVGRADRPVMLKRGLTATLDEWLGAAEYILHHGNPEVLLCERGIRTFGEATRFTLDVSSVPVLKERTHLPVVVDPSHASGERRWVPALAKAALAAGADGLMVETHPKPEEALSDGPQALTFETLHDLAAPFRMERAEAA
;
A
#
# COMPACT_ATOMS: atom_id res chain seq x y z
N MET A 1 -6.22 -55.58 -6.23
CA MET A 1 -5.78 -54.66 -7.29
C MET A 1 -6.97 -54.31 -8.16
N PRO A 2 -7.21 -53.03 -8.45
CA PRO A 2 -8.31 -52.60 -9.33
C PRO A 2 -8.12 -53.21 -10.71
N ARG A 3 -9.21 -53.71 -11.32
CA ARG A 3 -9.17 -54.39 -12.62
C ARG A 3 -9.37 -53.44 -13.80
N ASN A 4 -9.78 -52.20 -13.54
CA ASN A 4 -9.94 -51.14 -14.52
C ASN A 4 -9.81 -49.75 -13.87
N LEU A 5 -9.75 -48.71 -14.71
CA LEU A 5 -9.58 -47.33 -14.26
C LEU A 5 -10.71 -46.84 -13.34
N GLN A 6 -11.95 -47.25 -13.58
CA GLN A 6 -13.09 -46.83 -12.78
C GLN A 6 -13.01 -47.39 -11.35
N GLN A 7 -12.61 -48.65 -11.21
CA GLN A 7 -12.37 -49.27 -9.90
C GLN A 7 -11.18 -48.63 -9.17
N ALA A 8 -10.13 -48.23 -9.90
CA ALA A 8 -8.98 -47.53 -9.30
C ALA A 8 -9.38 -46.15 -8.78
N ARG A 9 -10.22 -45.41 -9.53
CA ARG A 9 -10.77 -44.11 -9.09
C ARG A 9 -11.65 -44.25 -7.86
N GLN A 10 -12.56 -45.24 -7.86
CA GLN A 10 -13.38 -45.49 -6.67
C GLN A 10 -12.53 -45.81 -5.44
N GLN A 11 -11.44 -46.58 -5.60
CA GLN A 11 -10.52 -46.84 -4.49
C GLN A 11 -9.77 -45.59 -4.01
N LEU A 12 -9.48 -44.64 -4.91
CA LEU A 12 -8.92 -43.34 -4.53
C LEU A 12 -9.95 -42.51 -3.76
N ASP A 13 -11.19 -42.43 -4.23
CA ASP A 13 -12.28 -41.72 -3.54
C ASP A 13 -12.47 -42.27 -2.10
N ASP A 14 -12.39 -43.59 -1.93
CA ASP A 14 -12.48 -44.25 -0.61
C ASP A 14 -11.25 -43.96 0.30
N ILE A 15 -10.08 -43.68 -0.29
CA ILE A 15 -8.89 -43.24 0.46
C ILE A 15 -9.05 -41.77 0.86
N ASP A 16 -9.49 -40.92 -0.06
CA ASP A 16 -9.66 -39.49 0.16
C ASP A 16 -10.71 -39.23 1.25
N GLN A 17 -11.80 -39.98 1.26
CA GLN A 17 -12.79 -39.91 2.34
C GLN A 17 -12.17 -40.24 3.71
N ARG A 18 -11.33 -41.27 3.80
CA ARG A 18 -10.65 -41.63 5.06
C ARG A 18 -9.63 -40.58 5.50
N LEU A 19 -9.00 -39.87 4.56
CA LEU A 19 -8.12 -38.75 4.89
C LEU A 19 -8.93 -37.60 5.52
N ILE A 20 -10.09 -37.28 4.95
CA ILE A 20 -10.99 -36.27 5.51
C ILE A 20 -11.49 -36.67 6.90
N ASP A 21 -11.92 -37.92 7.07
CA ASP A 21 -12.41 -38.42 8.37
C ASP A 21 -11.31 -38.35 9.44
N ALA A 22 -10.07 -38.72 9.10
CA ALA A 22 -8.93 -38.64 10.01
C ALA A 22 -8.56 -37.19 10.37
N LEU A 23 -8.68 -36.25 9.41
CA LEU A 23 -8.48 -34.83 9.68
C LEU A 23 -9.57 -34.28 10.61
N ALA A 24 -10.83 -34.70 10.45
CA ALA A 24 -11.93 -34.32 11.33
C ALA A 24 -11.73 -34.87 12.75
N GLU A 25 -11.31 -36.13 12.91
CA GLU A 25 -10.96 -36.70 14.22
C GLU A 25 -9.81 -35.93 14.88
N ARG A 26 -8.75 -35.64 14.12
CA ARG A 26 -7.63 -34.83 14.60
C ARG A 26 -8.09 -33.44 15.06
N GLN A 27 -9.03 -32.85 14.33
CA GLN A 27 -9.59 -31.55 14.65
C GLN A 27 -10.34 -31.54 15.99
N HIS A 28 -11.06 -32.61 16.34
CA HIS A 28 -11.70 -32.74 17.65
C HIS A 28 -10.67 -32.78 18.79
N VAL A 29 -9.54 -33.44 18.59
CA VAL A 29 -8.47 -33.45 19.60
C VAL A 29 -7.83 -32.06 19.76
N ILE A 30 -7.68 -31.31 18.67
CA ILE A 30 -7.19 -29.92 18.69
C ILE A 30 -8.13 -28.99 19.47
N ASP A 31 -9.43 -29.23 19.32
CA ASP A 31 -10.49 -28.53 20.03
C ASP A 31 -10.41 -28.73 21.55
N ASP A 32 -10.21 -29.98 21.99
CA ASP A 32 -9.98 -30.31 23.41
C ASP A 32 -8.68 -29.65 23.94
N ILE A 33 -7.62 -29.61 23.11
CA ILE A 33 -6.35 -28.94 23.45
C ILE A 33 -6.58 -27.43 23.64
N ALA A 34 -7.42 -26.80 22.83
CA ALA A 34 -7.75 -25.37 22.97
C ALA A 34 -8.40 -25.08 24.33
N GLU A 35 -9.31 -25.94 24.78
CA GLU A 35 -9.96 -25.82 26.09
C GLU A 35 -8.95 -25.94 27.23
N LEU A 36 -8.03 -26.89 27.16
CA LEU A 36 -6.95 -27.07 28.14
C LEU A 36 -5.98 -25.89 28.19
N LYS A 37 -5.80 -25.16 27.07
CA LYS A 37 -4.91 -23.98 26.97
C LYS A 37 -5.64 -22.64 27.20
N SER A 38 -6.94 -22.66 27.50
CA SER A 38 -7.77 -21.45 27.58
C SER A 38 -7.36 -20.48 28.70
N ASP A 39 -6.67 -20.98 29.74
CA ASP A 39 -6.14 -20.22 30.86
C ASP A 39 -4.88 -19.38 30.52
N GLY A 40 -4.33 -19.55 29.32
CA GLY A 40 -3.14 -18.85 28.85
C GLY A 40 -1.81 -19.40 29.39
N SER A 41 -1.81 -20.59 29.99
CA SER A 41 -0.61 -21.25 30.53
C SER A 41 0.41 -21.66 29.46
N HIS A 42 -0.05 -21.88 28.22
CA HIS A 42 0.78 -22.34 27.10
C HIS A 42 0.44 -21.60 25.79
N PRO A 43 1.45 -21.32 24.94
CA PRO A 43 1.20 -20.71 23.63
C PRO A 43 0.42 -21.66 22.70
N THR A 44 -0.36 -21.07 21.80
CA THR A 44 -1.14 -21.81 20.79
C THR A 44 -0.22 -22.48 19.77
N ARG A 45 0.82 -21.77 19.33
CA ARG A 45 1.84 -22.29 18.42
C ARG A 45 3.07 -22.75 19.19
N ASP A 46 3.53 -23.95 18.89
CA ASP A 46 4.67 -24.60 19.53
C ASP A 46 5.60 -25.17 18.44
N PRO A 47 6.62 -24.42 18.00
CA PRO A 47 7.50 -24.83 16.91
C PRO A 47 8.32 -26.09 17.21
N GLU A 48 8.71 -26.31 18.46
CA GLU A 48 9.46 -27.50 18.86
C GLU A 48 8.57 -28.74 18.70
N ARG A 49 7.33 -28.66 19.18
CA ARG A 49 6.37 -29.75 19.00
C ARG A 49 5.99 -29.99 17.54
N GLU A 50 5.84 -28.93 16.75
CA GLU A 50 5.59 -29.05 15.30
C GLU A 50 6.75 -29.82 14.63
N GLN A 51 7.99 -29.46 14.93
CA GLN A 51 9.17 -30.12 14.38
C GLN A 51 9.25 -31.60 14.76
N GLU A 52 9.02 -31.95 16.03
CA GLU A 52 8.99 -33.36 16.49
C GLU A 52 7.97 -34.20 15.72
N VAL A 53 6.80 -33.61 15.43
CA VAL A 53 5.74 -34.29 14.69
C VAL A 53 6.14 -34.49 13.23
N VAL A 54 6.70 -33.46 12.58
CA VAL A 54 7.20 -33.56 11.20
C VAL A 54 8.29 -34.63 11.11
N ASP A 55 9.29 -34.59 11.97
CA ASP A 55 10.41 -35.53 11.96
C ASP A 55 9.91 -36.97 12.06
N ARG A 56 9.02 -37.25 13.02
CA ARG A 56 8.44 -38.60 13.19
C ARG A 56 7.67 -39.06 11.96
N LEU A 57 6.93 -38.16 11.31
CA LEU A 57 6.10 -38.50 10.16
C LEU A 57 6.89 -38.61 8.86
N GLN A 58 7.99 -37.88 8.72
CA GLN A 58 8.93 -38.03 7.61
C GLN A 58 9.53 -39.44 7.60
N HIS A 59 10.03 -39.93 8.74
CA HIS A 59 10.54 -41.31 8.85
C HIS A 59 9.49 -42.34 8.42
N ARG A 60 8.25 -42.19 8.89
CA ARG A 60 7.14 -43.08 8.52
C ARG A 60 6.77 -42.98 7.04
N ALA A 61 6.90 -41.81 6.44
CA ALA A 61 6.65 -41.62 5.01
C ALA A 61 7.74 -42.28 4.16
N GLU A 62 9.01 -42.19 4.56
CA GLU A 62 10.10 -42.91 3.90
C GLU A 62 9.86 -44.42 3.92
N ASP A 63 9.48 -44.98 5.07
CA ASP A 63 9.13 -46.40 5.20
C ASP A 63 7.96 -46.82 4.30
N ALA A 64 7.04 -45.89 4.03
CA ALA A 64 5.89 -46.09 3.15
C ALA A 64 6.16 -45.77 1.67
N GLY A 65 7.38 -45.36 1.32
CA GLY A 65 7.77 -44.98 -0.05
C GLY A 65 7.25 -43.61 -0.51
N LEU A 66 6.89 -42.73 0.44
CA LEU A 66 6.47 -41.35 0.19
C LEU A 66 7.64 -40.37 0.40
N SER A 67 7.60 -39.23 -0.29
CA SER A 67 8.63 -38.20 -0.15
C SER A 67 8.51 -37.46 1.19
N PRO A 68 9.60 -37.29 1.95
CA PRO A 68 9.60 -36.49 3.18
C PRO A 68 9.11 -35.05 2.99
N SER A 69 9.43 -34.44 1.85
CA SER A 69 9.02 -33.06 1.54
C SER A 69 7.52 -32.91 1.35
N LEU A 70 6.84 -33.96 0.85
CA LEU A 70 5.38 -33.99 0.76
C LEU A 70 4.75 -33.95 2.16
N VAL A 71 5.31 -34.69 3.12
CA VAL A 71 4.82 -34.68 4.51
C VAL A 71 5.00 -33.30 5.13
N THR A 72 6.17 -32.68 4.97
CA THR A 72 6.43 -31.33 5.46
C THR A 72 5.39 -30.35 4.94
N ALA A 73 5.20 -30.29 3.62
CA ALA A 73 4.25 -29.36 3.01
C ALA A 73 2.81 -29.60 3.48
N LEU A 74 2.37 -30.85 3.60
CA LEU A 74 1.03 -31.18 4.08
C LEU A 74 0.83 -30.82 5.55
N TYR A 75 1.81 -31.13 6.40
CA TYR A 75 1.67 -30.93 7.84
C TYR A 75 1.82 -29.47 8.26
N GLU A 76 2.61 -28.66 7.54
CA GLU A 76 2.62 -27.21 7.71
C GLU A 76 1.21 -26.62 7.54
N GLN A 77 0.48 -27.03 6.50
CA GLN A 77 -0.90 -26.58 6.29
C GLN A 77 -1.86 -27.08 7.38
N ILE A 78 -1.69 -28.33 7.84
CA ILE A 78 -2.50 -28.89 8.93
C ILE A 78 -2.23 -28.16 10.25
N PHE A 79 -0.98 -27.80 10.56
CA PHE A 79 -0.63 -27.03 11.75
C PHE A 79 -1.20 -25.62 11.71
N ASP A 80 -1.01 -24.91 10.60
CA ASP A 80 -1.57 -23.57 10.43
C ASP A 80 -3.11 -23.58 10.55
N HIS A 81 -3.78 -24.61 10.03
CA HIS A 81 -5.21 -24.81 10.25
C HIS A 81 -5.55 -25.03 11.74
N SER A 82 -4.75 -25.85 12.44
CA SER A 82 -4.97 -26.19 13.85
C SER A 82 -4.78 -24.99 14.78
N VAL A 83 -3.74 -24.19 14.54
CA VAL A 83 -3.45 -22.98 15.34
C VAL A 83 -4.59 -21.97 15.21
N ARG A 84 -5.01 -21.66 13.97
CA ARG A 84 -6.14 -20.76 13.71
C ARG A 84 -7.41 -21.20 14.41
N ARG A 85 -7.67 -22.51 14.44
CA ARG A 85 -8.84 -23.07 15.12
C ARG A 85 -8.78 -22.93 16.63
N GLN A 86 -7.61 -23.19 17.24
CA GLN A 86 -7.40 -22.99 18.67
C GLN A 86 -7.56 -21.51 19.05
N GLU A 87 -6.98 -20.58 18.28
CA GLU A 87 -7.13 -19.14 18.49
C GLU A 87 -8.60 -18.73 18.48
N ARG A 88 -9.36 -19.18 17.47
CA ARG A 88 -10.80 -18.89 17.37
C ARG A 88 -11.59 -19.41 18.56
N ARG A 89 -11.34 -20.65 19.01
CA ARG A 89 -12.04 -21.21 20.18
C ARG A 89 -11.71 -20.48 21.49
N ILE A 90 -10.45 -20.09 21.67
CA ILE A 90 -10.02 -19.33 22.85
C ILE A 90 -10.65 -17.93 22.85
N GLU A 91 -10.84 -17.32 21.68
CA GLU A 91 -11.57 -16.06 21.52
C GLU A 91 -13.08 -16.20 21.75
N GLU A 92 -13.71 -17.24 21.18
CA GLU A 92 -15.14 -17.56 21.37
C GLU A 92 -15.48 -17.82 22.84
N GLY A 93 -14.62 -18.53 23.59
CA GLY A 93 -14.80 -18.79 25.02
C GLY A 93 -14.63 -17.55 25.92
N ARG A 94 -14.12 -16.43 25.39
CA ARG A 94 -13.92 -15.16 26.13
C ARG A 94 -15.04 -14.14 25.92
N GLN A 95 -15.98 -14.39 25.00
CA GLN A 95 -17.10 -13.48 24.73
C GLN A 95 -18.34 -13.87 25.55
N PRO A 96 -18.99 -12.94 26.28
CA PRO A 96 -20.30 -13.19 26.86
C PRO A 96 -21.35 -13.34 25.75
N GLU A 97 -22.25 -14.31 25.91
CA GLU A 97 -23.28 -14.69 24.94
C GLU A 97 -24.06 -13.48 24.40
N GLY A 98 -23.95 -13.24 23.09
CA GLY A 98 -24.83 -12.30 22.39
C GLY A 98 -24.19 -11.56 21.23
N GLU A 99 -23.72 -12.26 20.19
CA GLU A 99 -23.66 -11.73 18.82
C GLU A 99 -23.34 -12.88 17.85
N GLU A 100 -24.32 -13.33 17.07
CA GLU A 100 -24.11 -14.28 15.98
C GLU A 100 -23.11 -13.70 14.96
N LYS A 101 -21.94 -14.33 14.81
CA LYS A 101 -21.01 -14.04 13.71
C LYS A 101 -20.68 -15.29 12.91
N ARG A 102 -20.77 -15.09 11.60
CA ARG A 102 -20.67 -16.07 10.52
C ARG A 102 -19.24 -16.57 10.35
N GLU A 103 -19.15 -17.83 9.91
CA GLU A 103 -17.97 -18.64 9.68
C GLU A 103 -16.91 -17.96 8.79
N ALA A 104 -15.67 -17.89 9.28
CA ALA A 104 -14.48 -17.63 8.47
C ALA A 104 -13.78 -18.97 8.14
N ALA A 105 -13.69 -19.29 6.86
CA ALA A 105 -12.94 -20.43 6.32
C ALA A 105 -11.62 -19.94 5.70
N SER A 106 -10.48 -20.52 6.09
CA SER A 106 -9.17 -20.23 5.49
C SER A 106 -8.57 -21.47 4.81
N GLY A 107 -8.88 -21.63 3.52
CA GLY A 107 -8.06 -22.31 2.52
C GLY A 107 -7.32 -21.28 1.66
N PRO A 108 -6.58 -21.68 0.60
CA PRO A 108 -5.94 -20.73 -0.30
C PRO A 108 -7.00 -19.78 -0.88
N VAL A 109 -6.81 -18.48 -0.60
CA VAL A 109 -7.79 -17.42 -0.87
C VAL A 109 -8.13 -17.39 -2.36
N PRO A 110 -9.38 -17.70 -2.76
CA PRO A 110 -9.85 -17.36 -4.09
C PRO A 110 -9.82 -15.83 -4.23
N LEU A 111 -9.34 -15.32 -5.36
CA LEU A 111 -9.65 -13.94 -5.74
C LEU A 111 -11.18 -13.79 -5.74
N ASP A 112 -11.66 -12.90 -4.88
CA ASP A 112 -13.03 -12.39 -4.83
C ASP A 112 -14.08 -13.20 -4.03
N THR A 113 -14.08 -13.01 -2.70
CA THR A 113 -15.33 -12.99 -1.93
C THR A 113 -15.55 -11.60 -1.33
N LYS A 114 -16.56 -10.90 -1.83
CA LYS A 114 -16.87 -9.46 -1.65
C LYS A 114 -17.18 -8.99 -0.21
N SER A 115 -17.05 -9.85 0.81
CA SER A 115 -17.57 -9.58 2.16
C SER A 115 -16.51 -9.43 3.26
N ASP A 116 -15.27 -9.87 3.04
CA ASP A 116 -14.23 -9.96 4.10
C ASP A 116 -12.98 -9.09 3.85
N ARG A 117 -13.01 -8.21 2.84
CA ARG A 117 -11.85 -7.31 2.60
C ARG A 117 -11.75 -6.31 3.76
N PRO A 118 -10.56 -6.07 4.34
CA PRO A 118 -10.38 -5.14 5.46
C PRO A 118 -10.50 -3.65 5.06
N TYR A 119 -10.99 -3.35 3.85
CA TYR A 119 -11.08 -2.03 3.23
C TYR A 119 -12.41 -1.84 2.48
N ARG A 120 -13.55 -1.99 3.17
CA ARG A 120 -14.86 -1.96 2.50
C ARG A 120 -15.16 -0.62 1.83
N LEU A 121 -14.89 0.50 2.47
CA LEU A 121 -15.17 1.83 1.92
C LEU A 121 -14.31 2.17 0.71
N ALA A 122 -13.06 1.68 0.68
CA ALA A 122 -12.18 1.88 -0.48
C ALA A 122 -12.49 0.93 -1.65
N ALA A 123 -13.21 -0.16 -1.42
CA ALA A 123 -13.39 -1.21 -2.42
C ALA A 123 -14.39 -0.81 -3.50
N ARG A 124 -14.08 -1.16 -4.76
CA ARG A 124 -14.92 -0.84 -5.92
C ARG A 124 -16.28 -1.52 -5.89
N ASP A 125 -16.42 -2.68 -5.25
CA ASP A 125 -17.71 -3.33 -5.05
C ASP A 125 -18.64 -2.56 -4.11
N HIS A 126 -18.10 -1.79 -3.17
CA HIS A 126 -18.85 -0.89 -2.32
C HIS A 126 -19.16 0.46 -2.99
N HIS A 127 -18.22 0.96 -3.81
CA HIS A 127 -18.37 2.20 -4.57
C HIS A 127 -17.91 1.98 -6.03
N PRO A 128 -18.83 1.62 -6.95
CA PRO A 128 -18.47 1.21 -8.32
C PRO A 128 -17.85 2.32 -9.18
N GLU A 129 -18.29 3.56 -8.98
CA GLU A 129 -17.84 4.72 -9.75
C GLU A 129 -16.48 5.21 -9.28
N ASP A 130 -15.66 5.73 -10.20
CA ASP A 130 -14.36 6.30 -9.84
C ASP A 130 -14.53 7.56 -8.97
N THR A 131 -13.74 7.65 -7.90
CA THR A 131 -13.64 8.88 -7.12
C THR A 131 -12.85 9.91 -7.92
N VAL A 132 -13.42 11.10 -8.09
CA VAL A 132 -12.77 12.22 -8.78
C VAL A 132 -12.53 13.34 -7.78
N ILE A 133 -11.28 13.73 -7.59
CA ILE A 133 -10.87 14.74 -6.61
C ILE A 133 -10.51 16.03 -7.34
N ARG A 134 -11.13 17.15 -6.94
CA ARG A 134 -10.88 18.46 -7.54
C ARG A 134 -9.99 19.30 -6.62
N VAL A 135 -8.86 19.76 -7.14
CA VAL A 135 -7.91 20.58 -6.38
C VAL A 135 -7.55 21.80 -7.23
N GLY A 136 -8.10 22.96 -6.89
CA GLY A 136 -8.01 24.14 -7.75
C GLY A 136 -8.57 23.85 -9.14
N SER A 137 -7.76 24.06 -10.19
CA SER A 137 -8.13 23.72 -11.57
C SER A 137 -7.85 22.25 -11.94
N ALA A 138 -7.18 21.48 -11.09
CA ALA A 138 -6.82 20.09 -11.37
C ALA A 138 -7.97 19.13 -11.03
N THR A 139 -8.10 18.07 -11.83
CA THR A 139 -9.07 16.99 -11.63
C THR A 139 -8.31 15.66 -11.61
N ILE A 140 -8.18 15.04 -10.45
CA ILE A 140 -7.44 13.79 -10.24
C ILE A 140 -8.41 12.61 -10.28
N GLY A 141 -8.08 11.56 -11.01
CA GLY A 141 -9.01 10.45 -11.31
C GLY A 141 -9.99 10.76 -12.44
N GLY A 142 -9.77 11.87 -13.16
CA GLY A 142 -10.53 12.22 -14.36
C GLY A 142 -10.05 11.47 -15.61
N PRO A 143 -10.52 11.85 -16.81
CA PRO A 143 -10.12 11.21 -18.06
C PRO A 143 -8.63 11.46 -18.41
N ALA A 144 -8.04 12.49 -17.82
CA ALA A 144 -6.71 12.99 -18.07
C ALA A 144 -5.81 12.78 -16.84
N PRO A 145 -4.55 12.33 -17.00
CA PRO A 145 -3.63 12.21 -15.89
C PRO A 145 -3.11 13.58 -15.45
N VAL A 146 -2.83 13.75 -14.15
CA VAL A 146 -2.26 15.00 -13.62
C VAL A 146 -0.75 14.92 -13.41
N LEU A 147 -0.07 16.06 -13.51
CA LEU A 147 1.35 16.20 -13.17
C LEU A 147 1.52 17.01 -11.89
N ILE A 148 2.05 16.35 -10.87
CA ILE A 148 2.43 16.94 -9.58
C ILE A 148 3.95 17.05 -9.56
N ALA A 149 4.50 18.25 -9.49
CA ALA A 149 5.94 18.45 -9.59
C ALA A 149 6.42 19.56 -8.67
N GLY A 150 7.70 19.52 -8.31
CA GLY A 150 8.32 20.50 -7.42
C GLY A 150 9.47 19.89 -6.61
N PRO A 151 10.09 20.65 -5.70
CA PRO A 151 11.29 20.22 -5.02
C PRO A 151 11.03 19.20 -3.92
N CYS A 152 12.02 18.34 -3.66
CA CYS A 152 11.96 17.36 -2.56
C CYS A 152 11.76 18.02 -1.20
N SER A 153 12.48 19.11 -0.95
CA SER A 153 12.38 19.95 0.24
C SER A 153 12.18 21.39 -0.18
N VAL A 154 11.45 22.15 0.63
CA VAL A 154 11.48 23.61 0.52
C VAL A 154 12.77 24.08 1.19
N GLU A 155 13.71 24.60 0.40
CA GLU A 155 15.05 24.99 0.87
C GLU A 155 15.18 26.50 1.00
N THR A 156 14.77 27.24 -0.04
CA THR A 156 14.74 28.70 -0.05
C THR A 156 13.56 29.20 -0.87
N GLN A 157 13.22 30.49 -0.71
CA GLN A 157 12.18 31.13 -1.50
C GLN A 157 12.54 31.14 -3.00
N GLU A 158 13.75 31.57 -3.36
CA GLU A 158 14.24 31.58 -4.74
C GLU A 158 14.15 30.21 -5.41
N GLN A 159 14.63 29.17 -4.71
CA GLN A 159 14.59 27.78 -5.19
C GLN A 159 13.16 27.30 -5.42
N THR A 160 12.26 27.59 -4.49
CA THR A 160 10.86 27.12 -4.54
C THR A 160 10.09 27.84 -5.65
N PHE A 161 10.29 29.15 -5.81
CA PHE A 161 9.69 29.94 -6.88
C PHE A 161 10.19 29.50 -8.26
N ALA A 162 11.50 29.25 -8.42
CA ALA A 162 12.03 28.75 -9.68
C ALA A 162 11.43 27.39 -10.09
N CYS A 163 11.23 26.50 -9.11
CA CYS A 163 10.50 25.24 -9.33
C CYS A 163 9.04 25.51 -9.72
N ALA A 164 8.32 26.37 -9.00
CA ALA A 164 6.92 26.69 -9.28
C ALA A 164 6.72 27.28 -10.68
N GLU A 165 7.55 28.24 -11.09
CA GLU A 165 7.55 28.79 -12.45
C GLU A 165 7.77 27.69 -13.49
N THR A 166 8.76 26.83 -13.27
CA THR A 166 9.06 25.73 -14.20
C THR A 166 7.90 24.75 -14.31
N VAL A 167 7.28 24.39 -13.18
CA VAL A 167 6.12 23.49 -13.15
C VAL A 167 4.95 24.11 -13.90
N GLN A 168 4.63 25.38 -13.67
CA GLN A 168 3.57 26.10 -14.38
C GLN A 168 3.84 26.12 -15.90
N ARG A 169 5.05 26.53 -16.31
CA ARG A 169 5.45 26.58 -17.73
C ARG A 169 5.48 25.20 -18.38
N ALA A 170 5.75 24.16 -17.60
CA ALA A 170 5.72 22.79 -18.08
C ALA A 170 4.29 22.24 -18.26
N GLY A 171 3.24 22.95 -17.82
CA GLY A 171 1.86 22.44 -17.81
C GLY A 171 1.56 21.54 -16.61
N GLY A 172 2.33 21.67 -15.53
CA GLY A 172 2.06 21.02 -14.26
C GLY A 172 0.75 21.51 -13.64
N HIS A 173 0.18 20.66 -12.79
CA HIS A 173 -1.15 20.85 -12.21
C HIS A 173 -1.09 21.22 -10.72
N LEU A 174 -0.17 20.61 -9.97
CA LEU A 174 0.05 20.91 -8.56
C LEU A 174 1.55 21.11 -8.29
N LEU A 175 1.84 21.99 -7.34
CA LEU A 175 3.19 22.20 -6.81
C LEU A 175 3.40 21.36 -5.55
N ARG A 176 4.40 20.48 -5.57
CA ARG A 176 4.80 19.70 -4.38
C ARG A 176 6.03 20.27 -3.70
N GLY A 177 6.06 20.29 -2.36
CA GLY A 177 7.20 20.79 -1.59
C GLY A 177 7.25 20.20 -0.19
N GLY A 178 8.39 19.65 0.22
CA GLY A 178 8.53 19.02 1.54
C GLY A 178 8.90 20.06 2.59
N CYS A 179 7.95 20.51 3.39
CA CYS A 179 8.18 21.48 4.47
C CYS A 179 8.68 20.79 5.76
N PHE A 180 8.21 19.56 5.98
CA PHE A 180 8.57 18.71 7.12
C PHE A 180 9.20 17.42 6.59
N LYS A 181 10.44 17.08 6.98
CA LYS A 181 11.18 15.95 6.38
C LYS A 181 11.36 14.78 7.35
N PRO A 182 10.83 13.58 7.06
CA PRO A 182 11.11 12.39 7.85
C PRO A 182 12.48 11.82 7.45
N ARG A 183 13.53 12.19 8.20
CA ARG A 183 14.91 11.76 7.90
C ARG A 183 15.29 10.52 8.70
N THR A 184 16.05 9.62 8.07
CA THR A 184 16.66 8.47 8.76
C THR A 184 17.72 8.93 9.77
N SER A 185 18.45 10.01 9.46
CA SER A 185 19.45 10.61 10.36
C SER A 185 18.93 11.91 10.97
N PRO A 186 19.07 12.12 12.28
CA PRO A 186 18.68 13.37 12.95
C PRO A 186 19.60 14.56 12.59
N HIS A 187 20.79 14.31 12.05
CA HIS A 187 21.75 15.35 11.66
C HIS A 187 21.51 15.90 10.25
N SER A 188 20.61 15.30 9.48
CA SER A 188 20.25 15.80 8.16
C SER A 188 19.29 17.00 8.27
N PHE A 189 19.18 17.78 7.19
CA PHE A 189 18.18 18.85 7.09
C PHE A 189 16.75 18.32 7.32
N GLN A 190 16.05 18.88 8.31
CA GLN A 190 14.72 18.44 8.77
C GLN A 190 13.56 19.15 8.06
N GLY A 191 13.85 20.11 7.17
CA GLY A 191 12.86 21.00 6.58
C GLY A 191 12.73 22.31 7.36
N LEU A 192 12.20 23.35 6.71
CA LEU A 192 11.95 24.66 7.32
C LEU A 192 10.64 24.71 8.14
N GLY A 193 9.88 23.61 8.19
CA GLY A 193 8.62 23.55 8.93
C GLY A 193 7.60 24.58 8.43
N HIS A 194 7.04 25.36 9.36
CA HIS A 194 6.02 26.36 9.03
C HIS A 194 6.52 27.48 8.12
N GLU A 195 7.77 27.91 8.24
CA GLU A 195 8.35 28.93 7.33
C GLU A 195 8.43 28.39 5.91
N GLY A 196 8.82 27.11 5.76
CA GLY A 196 8.81 26.44 4.46
C GLY A 196 7.40 26.27 3.89
N LEU A 197 6.39 26.10 4.75
CA LEU A 197 5.00 26.06 4.31
C LEU A 197 4.54 27.42 3.78
N ASP A 198 4.92 28.51 4.44
CA ASP A 198 4.58 29.86 3.99
C ASP A 198 5.23 30.17 2.63
N VAL A 199 6.51 29.81 2.45
CA VAL A 199 7.20 29.90 1.15
C VAL A 199 6.49 29.08 0.06
N LEU A 200 6.06 27.85 0.36
CA LEU A 200 5.38 27.00 -0.60
C LEU A 200 4.02 27.57 -1.01
N VAL A 201 3.26 28.12 -0.05
CA VAL A 201 1.98 28.79 -0.30
C VAL A 201 2.17 30.01 -1.19
N GLU A 202 3.18 30.83 -0.91
CA GLU A 202 3.48 32.02 -1.72
C GLU A 202 3.86 31.65 -3.15
N ALA A 203 4.73 30.64 -3.33
CA ALA A 203 5.13 30.15 -4.65
C ALA A 203 3.95 29.56 -5.42
N GLY A 204 3.13 28.74 -4.77
CA GLY A 204 1.92 28.17 -5.38
C GLY A 204 0.96 29.25 -5.86
N ARG A 205 0.65 30.24 -5.01
CA ARG A 205 -0.23 31.37 -5.36
C ARG A 205 0.33 32.23 -6.50
N ALA A 206 1.63 32.52 -6.49
CA ALA A 206 2.27 33.35 -7.52
C ALA A 206 2.20 32.71 -8.91
N HIS A 207 2.07 31.38 -8.98
CA HIS A 207 2.05 30.61 -10.22
C HIS A 207 0.73 29.86 -10.47
N ASP A 208 -0.34 30.18 -9.72
CA ASP A 208 -1.65 29.54 -9.83
C ASP A 208 -1.59 28.01 -9.77
N LEU A 209 -0.76 27.50 -8.84
CA LEU A 209 -0.57 26.08 -8.59
C LEU A 209 -1.08 25.73 -7.18
N PRO A 210 -2.11 24.89 -7.06
CA PRO A 210 -2.46 24.30 -5.77
C PRO A 210 -1.29 23.49 -5.21
N ILE A 211 -1.14 23.49 -3.89
CA ILE A 211 0.03 22.91 -3.23
C ILE A 211 -0.28 21.59 -2.53
N ILE A 212 0.69 20.68 -2.59
CA ILE A 212 0.72 19.43 -1.82
C ILE A 212 1.98 19.38 -0.95
N THR A 213 1.80 19.06 0.34
CA THR A 213 2.92 18.93 1.28
C THR A 213 2.67 17.83 2.31
N GLU A 214 3.75 17.29 2.88
CA GLU A 214 3.67 16.19 3.84
C GLU A 214 3.36 16.67 5.26
N VAL A 215 2.47 15.95 5.94
CA VAL A 215 2.22 16.12 7.38
C VAL A 215 2.77 14.92 8.13
N LEU A 216 3.54 15.17 9.19
CA LEU A 216 4.22 14.10 9.94
C LEU A 216 3.52 13.70 11.23
N LYS A 217 2.71 14.59 11.82
CA LYS A 217 2.14 14.40 13.16
C LYS A 217 0.68 14.86 13.20
N PRO A 218 -0.18 14.16 13.98
CA PRO A 218 -1.60 14.53 14.11
C PRO A 218 -1.83 15.99 14.51
N GLN A 219 -0.96 16.55 15.35
CA GLN A 219 -1.11 17.92 15.86
C GLN A 219 -0.90 18.99 14.78
N ASP A 220 -0.14 18.68 13.73
CA ASP A 220 0.16 19.62 12.65
C ASP A 220 -0.95 19.64 11.59
N VAL A 221 -1.80 18.60 11.53
CA VAL A 221 -2.88 18.45 10.54
C VAL A 221 -3.76 19.70 10.43
N PRO A 222 -4.31 20.28 11.52
CA PRO A 222 -5.17 21.46 11.40
C PRO A 222 -4.45 22.69 10.85
N VAL A 223 -3.15 22.87 11.14
CA VAL A 223 -2.37 24.01 10.67
C VAL A 223 -2.06 23.86 9.18
N VAL A 224 -1.62 22.66 8.77
CA VAL A 224 -1.27 22.39 7.38
C VAL A 224 -2.52 22.37 6.49
N ALA A 225 -3.62 21.77 6.94
CA ALA A 225 -4.89 21.72 6.19
C ALA A 225 -5.51 23.11 5.90
N ARG A 226 -5.17 24.14 6.69
CA ARG A 226 -5.61 25.51 6.41
C ARG A 226 -4.81 26.19 5.30
N ARG A 227 -3.62 25.69 4.97
CA ARG A 227 -2.66 26.35 4.07
C ARG A 227 -2.39 25.54 2.80
N ALA A 228 -2.36 24.21 2.90
CA ALA A 228 -2.16 23.31 1.78
C ALA A 228 -3.48 22.81 1.19
N ASP A 229 -3.46 22.52 -0.10
CA ASP A 229 -4.64 22.05 -0.83
C ASP A 229 -4.76 20.53 -0.80
N VAL A 230 -3.63 19.81 -0.64
CA VAL A 230 -3.60 18.35 -0.43
C VAL A 230 -2.61 18.00 0.69
N LEU A 231 -3.03 17.09 1.58
CA LEU A 231 -2.19 16.55 2.64
C LEU A 231 -1.51 15.26 2.16
N GLN A 232 -0.19 15.22 2.13
CA GLN A 232 0.54 14.00 1.85
C GLN A 232 0.85 13.23 3.15
N ILE A 233 0.56 11.94 3.16
CA ILE A 233 1.08 10.97 4.13
C ILE A 233 2.21 10.19 3.46
N GLY A 234 3.44 10.39 3.93
CA GLY A 234 4.61 9.69 3.40
C GLY A 234 4.62 8.20 3.73
N ALA A 235 5.38 7.42 2.96
CA ALA A 235 5.47 5.96 3.06
C ALA A 235 5.79 5.43 4.48
N ARG A 236 6.61 6.16 5.25
CA ARG A 236 6.96 5.78 6.63
C ARG A 236 5.82 5.95 7.62
N ASN A 237 4.85 6.80 7.28
CA ASN A 237 3.67 7.08 8.09
C ASN A 237 2.42 6.37 7.57
N MET A 238 2.52 5.50 6.56
CA MET A 238 1.37 4.77 6.01
C MET A 238 0.60 3.98 7.09
N GLN A 239 1.29 3.45 8.11
CA GLN A 239 0.68 2.75 9.25
C GLN A 239 0.67 3.57 10.54
N ASN A 240 0.90 4.89 10.45
CA ASN A 240 0.71 5.78 11.59
C ASN A 240 -0.79 6.04 11.77
N PHE A 241 -1.51 5.08 12.36
CA PHE A 241 -2.97 5.12 12.45
C PHE A 241 -3.48 6.39 13.14
N SER A 242 -2.79 6.89 14.18
CA SER A 242 -3.16 8.16 14.81
C SER A 242 -3.14 9.34 13.84
N LEU A 243 -2.18 9.38 12.91
CA LEU A 243 -2.12 10.39 11.87
C LEU A 243 -3.19 10.17 10.80
N LEU A 244 -3.43 8.92 10.37
CA LEU A 244 -4.50 8.59 9.42
C LEU A 244 -5.88 9.02 9.93
N LYS A 245 -6.17 8.77 11.22
CA LYS A 245 -7.41 9.22 11.88
C LYS A 245 -7.53 10.74 11.91
N ALA A 246 -6.42 11.45 12.08
CA ALA A 246 -6.40 12.91 12.12
C ALA A 246 -6.66 13.52 10.73
N VAL A 247 -6.01 13.01 9.68
CA VAL A 247 -6.27 13.48 8.30
C VAL A 247 -7.62 13.02 7.76
N GLY A 248 -8.15 11.90 8.23
CA GLY A 248 -9.52 11.47 7.94
C GLY A 248 -10.60 12.41 8.47
N ARG A 249 -10.27 13.28 9.43
CA ARG A 249 -11.17 14.32 9.97
C ARG A 249 -10.88 15.71 9.39
N ALA A 250 -9.89 15.83 8.52
CA ALA A 250 -9.53 17.10 7.89
C ALA A 250 -10.37 17.33 6.64
N ASP A 251 -10.70 18.60 6.38
CA ASP A 251 -11.44 19.04 5.19
C ASP A 251 -10.48 19.33 4.03
N ARG A 252 -9.63 18.35 3.69
CA ARG A 252 -8.66 18.42 2.60
C ARG A 252 -8.42 17.03 2.00
N PRO A 253 -8.23 16.91 0.68
CA PRO A 253 -7.77 15.68 0.06
C PRO A 253 -6.48 15.13 0.68
N VAL A 254 -6.37 13.81 0.71
CA VAL A 254 -5.22 13.09 1.28
C VAL A 254 -4.55 12.21 0.24
N MET A 255 -3.28 12.47 -0.03
CA MET A 255 -2.42 11.56 -0.79
C MET A 255 -1.73 10.58 0.16
N LEU A 256 -2.07 9.31 0.07
CA LEU A 256 -1.48 8.24 0.88
C LEU A 256 -0.42 7.48 0.08
N LYS A 257 0.86 7.66 0.42
CA LYS A 257 1.95 6.87 -0.18
C LYS A 257 1.96 5.44 0.36
N ARG A 258 2.22 4.47 -0.53
CA ARG A 258 2.45 3.08 -0.14
C ARG A 258 3.66 2.95 0.79
N GLY A 259 3.53 2.15 1.83
CA GLY A 259 4.59 1.81 2.77
C GLY A 259 5.71 1.01 2.10
N LEU A 260 6.92 1.08 2.66
CA LEU A 260 8.13 0.55 2.02
C LEU A 260 8.05 -0.95 1.70
N THR A 261 7.29 -1.71 2.49
CA THR A 261 7.11 -3.17 2.36
C THR A 261 5.63 -3.56 2.38
N ALA A 262 4.72 -2.58 2.24
CA ALA A 262 3.30 -2.81 2.42
C ALA A 262 2.73 -3.62 1.25
N THR A 263 1.89 -4.59 1.56
CA THR A 263 1.00 -5.25 0.60
C THR A 263 -0.08 -4.27 0.12
N LEU A 264 -0.78 -4.62 -0.96
CA LEU A 264 -1.90 -3.80 -1.44
C LEU A 264 -3.06 -3.76 -0.43
N ASP A 265 -3.33 -4.87 0.25
CA ASP A 265 -4.41 -4.95 1.24
C ASP A 265 -4.10 -4.12 2.50
N GLU A 266 -2.85 -4.10 2.97
CA GLU A 266 -2.44 -3.20 4.07
C GLU A 266 -2.54 -1.73 3.67
N TRP A 267 -2.21 -1.41 2.42
CA TRP A 267 -2.29 -0.05 1.92
C TRP A 267 -3.74 0.43 1.74
N LEU A 268 -4.61 -0.42 1.20
CA LEU A 268 -6.05 -0.16 1.12
C LEU A 268 -6.69 -0.13 2.51
N GLY A 269 -6.25 -0.97 3.45
CA GLY A 269 -6.66 -0.88 4.85
C GLY A 269 -6.24 0.45 5.51
N ALA A 270 -5.08 0.99 5.16
CA ALA A 270 -4.69 2.33 5.61
C ALA A 270 -5.54 3.44 4.97
N ALA A 271 -5.95 3.30 3.71
CA ALA A 271 -6.93 4.20 3.09
C ALA A 271 -8.30 4.11 3.77
N GLU A 272 -8.74 2.91 4.15
CA GLU A 272 -9.97 2.66 4.91
C GLU A 272 -10.01 3.47 6.21
N TYR A 273 -8.90 3.55 6.95
CA TYR A 273 -8.82 4.39 8.16
C TYR A 273 -9.15 5.86 7.88
N ILE A 274 -8.72 6.40 6.74
CA ILE A 274 -8.98 7.80 6.37
C ILE A 274 -10.47 7.96 5.99
N LEU A 275 -10.96 7.09 5.11
CA LEU A 275 -12.35 7.08 4.63
C LEU A 275 -13.34 6.91 5.79
N HIS A 276 -13.09 5.95 6.68
CA HIS A 276 -13.92 5.65 7.84
C HIS A 276 -14.04 6.83 8.80
N HIS A 277 -13.05 7.72 8.83
CA HIS A 277 -13.06 8.90 9.68
C HIS A 277 -13.68 10.15 9.04
N GLY A 278 -14.23 10.01 7.83
CA GLY A 278 -15.14 10.98 7.21
C GLY A 278 -14.59 11.71 6.00
N ASN A 279 -13.36 11.42 5.56
CA ASN A 279 -12.76 12.08 4.41
C ASN A 279 -12.80 11.16 3.18
N PRO A 280 -13.69 11.42 2.20
CA PRO A 280 -13.82 10.61 0.99
C PRO A 280 -12.76 10.93 -0.08
N GLU A 281 -11.98 12.00 0.08
CA GLU A 281 -11.04 12.50 -0.92
C GLU A 281 -9.65 11.91 -0.73
N VAL A 282 -9.53 10.60 -0.93
CA VAL A 282 -8.26 9.87 -0.82
C VAL A 282 -7.71 9.52 -2.19
N LEU A 283 -6.42 9.79 -2.43
CA LEU A 283 -5.69 9.30 -3.60
C LEU A 283 -4.47 8.48 -3.15
N LEU A 284 -4.20 7.40 -3.87
CA LEU A 284 -3.11 6.48 -3.60
C LEU A 284 -1.87 6.91 -4.39
N CYS A 285 -0.70 6.89 -3.77
CA CYS A 285 0.59 7.10 -4.44
C CYS A 285 1.53 5.88 -4.34
N GLU A 286 1.71 5.14 -5.45
CA GLU A 286 2.72 4.07 -5.56
C GLU A 286 4.10 4.71 -5.74
N ARG A 287 5.11 4.23 -5.01
CA ARG A 287 6.41 4.93 -4.88
C ARG A 287 7.61 3.98 -4.77
N GLY A 288 7.41 2.73 -5.17
CA GLY A 288 8.33 1.62 -5.07
C GLY A 288 8.32 0.93 -3.72
N ILE A 289 8.46 -0.39 -3.78
CA ILE A 289 8.62 -1.29 -2.63
C ILE A 289 10.08 -1.71 -2.46
N ARG A 290 10.44 -2.06 -1.24
CA ARG A 290 11.75 -2.59 -0.90
C ARG A 290 11.84 -4.04 -1.35
N THR A 291 12.89 -4.33 -2.10
CA THR A 291 13.25 -5.68 -2.54
C THR A 291 14.73 -5.92 -2.23
N PHE A 292 15.26 -7.05 -2.68
CA PHE A 292 16.69 -7.35 -2.63
C PHE A 292 17.50 -6.67 -3.76
N GLY A 293 16.83 -6.00 -4.71
CA GLY A 293 17.51 -5.38 -5.85
C GLY A 293 18.31 -4.15 -5.45
N GLU A 294 19.55 -4.03 -5.93
CA GLU A 294 20.47 -2.94 -5.59
C GLU A 294 20.56 -1.85 -6.67
N ALA A 295 20.09 -2.14 -7.89
CA ALA A 295 20.22 -1.22 -9.04
C ALA A 295 19.41 0.08 -8.86
N THR A 296 18.29 0.02 -8.14
CA THR A 296 17.37 1.13 -7.88
C THR A 296 17.09 1.24 -6.39
N ARG A 297 16.78 2.44 -5.89
CA ARG A 297 16.47 2.67 -4.47
C ARG A 297 15.30 1.80 -3.97
N PHE A 298 14.27 1.65 -4.79
CA PHE A 298 13.14 0.74 -4.60
C PHE A 298 12.76 0.13 -5.95
N THR A 299 12.09 -1.01 -5.94
CA THR A 299 11.50 -1.57 -7.15
C THR A 299 10.14 -0.93 -7.35
N LEU A 300 9.95 -0.19 -8.46
CA LEU A 300 8.64 0.33 -8.82
C LEU A 300 7.69 -0.83 -9.16
N ASP A 301 6.67 -1.03 -8.34
CA ASP A 301 5.63 -2.02 -8.58
C ASP A 301 4.55 -1.42 -9.49
N VAL A 302 4.86 -1.31 -10.79
CA VAL A 302 3.91 -0.80 -11.80
C VAL A 302 2.66 -1.67 -11.90
N SER A 303 2.75 -2.95 -11.53
CA SER A 303 1.61 -3.88 -11.54
C SER A 303 0.53 -3.50 -10.52
N SER A 304 0.89 -2.76 -9.47
CA SER A 304 -0.07 -2.25 -8.50
C SER A 304 -1.11 -1.32 -9.13
N VAL A 305 -0.76 -0.58 -10.18
CA VAL A 305 -1.66 0.40 -10.82
C VAL A 305 -2.92 -0.28 -11.37
N PRO A 306 -2.85 -1.23 -12.33
CA PRO A 306 -4.05 -1.87 -12.85
C PRO A 306 -4.80 -2.68 -11.77
N VAL A 307 -4.08 -3.32 -10.85
CA VAL A 307 -4.70 -4.08 -9.75
C VAL A 307 -5.52 -3.16 -8.83
N LEU A 308 -5.01 -1.97 -8.50
CA LEU A 308 -5.74 -0.99 -7.71
C LEU A 308 -6.91 -0.41 -8.49
N LYS A 309 -6.72 -0.06 -9.78
CA LYS A 309 -7.82 0.41 -10.62
C LYS A 309 -8.95 -0.63 -10.70
N GLU A 310 -8.67 -1.93 -10.64
CA GLU A 310 -9.71 -2.97 -10.54
C GLU A 310 -10.34 -3.04 -9.14
N ARG A 311 -9.54 -3.03 -8.08
CA ARG A 311 -10.00 -3.32 -6.70
C ARG A 311 -10.63 -2.15 -5.98
N THR A 312 -10.25 -0.92 -6.32
CA THR A 312 -10.67 0.31 -5.65
C THR A 312 -11.12 1.36 -6.67
N HIS A 313 -11.97 2.27 -6.21
CA HIS A 313 -12.41 3.45 -6.96
C HIS A 313 -11.49 4.67 -6.76
N LEU A 314 -10.50 4.59 -5.86
CA LEU A 314 -9.62 5.70 -5.54
C LEU A 314 -8.62 5.98 -6.68
N PRO A 315 -8.27 7.26 -6.95
CA PRO A 315 -7.23 7.59 -7.91
C PRO A 315 -5.86 7.03 -7.53
N VAL A 316 -5.07 6.62 -8.51
CA VAL A 316 -3.73 6.05 -8.34
C VAL A 316 -2.69 6.91 -9.07
N VAL A 317 -1.86 7.60 -8.29
CA VAL A 317 -0.70 8.38 -8.72
C VAL A 317 0.57 7.55 -8.56
N VAL A 318 1.58 7.79 -9.40
CA VAL A 318 2.89 7.12 -9.28
C VAL A 318 4.02 8.13 -9.07
N ASP A 319 4.93 7.80 -8.15
CA ASP A 319 6.13 8.57 -7.81
C ASP A 319 7.41 7.84 -8.28
N PRO A 320 7.82 8.04 -9.54
CA PRO A 320 9.01 7.40 -10.09
C PRO A 320 10.31 7.98 -9.51
N SER A 321 10.33 9.23 -9.04
CA SER A 321 11.53 9.86 -8.45
C SER A 321 11.97 9.13 -7.18
N HIS A 322 11.04 8.91 -6.25
CA HIS A 322 11.38 8.19 -5.03
C HIS A 322 11.54 6.69 -5.24
N ALA A 323 10.89 6.11 -6.25
CA ALA A 323 11.06 4.70 -6.59
C ALA A 323 12.47 4.43 -7.15
N SER A 324 12.89 5.16 -8.20
CA SER A 324 14.22 4.95 -8.79
C SER A 324 15.34 5.37 -7.85
N GLY A 325 15.18 6.52 -7.19
CA GLY A 325 16.27 7.20 -6.48
C GLY A 325 17.38 7.73 -7.40
N GLU A 326 17.11 7.82 -8.70
CA GLU A 326 18.07 8.22 -9.72
C GLU A 326 17.37 8.86 -10.93
N ARG A 327 17.79 10.08 -11.29
CA ARG A 327 17.17 10.99 -12.26
C ARG A 327 17.04 10.36 -13.64
N ARG A 328 18.09 9.68 -14.13
CA ARG A 328 18.12 9.14 -15.50
C ARG A 328 17.03 8.10 -15.80
N TRP A 329 16.47 7.46 -14.77
CA TRP A 329 15.43 6.44 -14.94
C TRP A 329 14.02 6.97 -14.73
N VAL A 330 13.86 8.16 -14.13
CA VAL A 330 12.56 8.77 -13.86
C VAL A 330 11.69 8.86 -15.12
N PRO A 331 12.17 9.33 -16.29
CA PRO A 331 11.32 9.44 -17.47
C PRO A 331 10.81 8.10 -18.01
N ALA A 332 11.62 7.03 -17.94
CA ALA A 332 11.21 5.71 -18.41
C ALA A 332 10.12 5.12 -17.50
N LEU A 333 10.30 5.23 -16.19
CA LEU A 333 9.34 4.74 -15.20
C LEU A 333 8.04 5.54 -15.23
N ALA A 334 8.12 6.86 -15.43
CA ALA A 334 6.96 7.73 -15.61
C ALA A 334 6.11 7.30 -16.82
N LYS A 335 6.75 7.02 -17.97
CA LYS A 335 6.06 6.52 -19.17
C LYS A 335 5.38 5.17 -18.90
N ALA A 336 6.07 4.25 -18.21
CA ALA A 336 5.50 2.95 -17.84
C ALA A 336 4.28 3.10 -16.92
N ALA A 337 4.34 4.01 -15.94
CA ALA A 337 3.22 4.29 -15.05
C ALA A 337 1.99 4.85 -15.77
N LEU A 338 2.18 5.81 -16.68
CA LEU A 338 1.09 6.36 -17.50
C LEU A 338 0.50 5.27 -18.41
N ALA A 339 1.34 4.47 -19.06
CA ALA A 339 0.88 3.37 -19.91
C ALA A 339 0.12 2.28 -19.12
N ALA A 340 0.43 2.10 -17.83
CA ALA A 340 -0.28 1.20 -16.93
C ALA A 340 -1.64 1.76 -16.43
N GLY A 341 -1.96 3.01 -16.74
CA GLY A 341 -3.24 3.65 -16.38
C GLY A 341 -3.20 4.46 -15.09
N ALA A 342 -2.04 5.00 -14.70
CA ALA A 342 -1.95 5.89 -13.55
C ALA A 342 -2.73 7.21 -13.81
N ASP A 343 -3.49 7.66 -12.81
CA ASP A 343 -4.27 8.90 -12.84
C ASP A 343 -3.39 10.15 -12.66
N GLY A 344 -2.10 9.96 -12.45
CA GLY A 344 -1.13 11.05 -12.43
C GLY A 344 0.29 10.60 -12.08
N LEU A 345 1.21 11.54 -12.20
CA LEU A 345 2.60 11.40 -11.78
C LEU A 345 2.94 12.41 -10.70
N MET A 346 3.76 11.99 -9.74
CA MET A 346 4.46 12.89 -8.85
C MET A 346 5.97 12.79 -9.05
N VAL A 347 6.61 13.89 -9.44
CA VAL A 347 8.06 13.93 -9.70
C VAL A 347 8.75 15.05 -8.94
N GLU A 348 10.03 14.85 -8.67
CA GLU A 348 10.87 15.86 -8.05
C GLU A 348 11.62 16.67 -9.11
N THR A 349 11.72 17.99 -8.93
CA THR A 349 12.56 18.85 -9.75
C THR A 349 13.30 19.87 -8.89
N HIS A 350 14.50 20.24 -9.29
CA HIS A 350 15.31 21.22 -8.57
C HIS A 350 16.10 22.07 -9.58
N PRO A 351 16.30 23.39 -9.35
CA PRO A 351 17.09 24.22 -10.25
C PRO A 351 18.54 23.76 -10.35
N LYS A 352 19.09 23.22 -9.26
CA LYS A 352 20.46 22.73 -9.16
C LYS A 352 20.50 21.41 -8.39
N PRO A 353 20.13 20.28 -8.99
CA PRO A 353 19.97 19.02 -8.26
C PRO A 353 21.20 18.58 -7.47
N GLU A 354 22.41 18.87 -7.97
CA GLU A 354 23.68 18.53 -7.30
C GLU A 354 23.93 19.31 -6.00
N GLU A 355 23.24 20.45 -5.81
CA GLU A 355 23.35 21.31 -4.60
C GLU A 355 22.18 21.06 -3.61
N ALA A 356 21.23 20.17 -3.93
CA ALA A 356 20.02 19.99 -3.13
C ALA A 356 20.30 19.39 -1.73
N LEU A 357 19.58 19.88 -0.71
CA LEU A 357 19.69 19.43 0.69
C LEU A 357 19.05 18.05 0.95
N SER A 358 18.29 17.56 -0.02
CA SER A 358 17.71 16.22 -0.01
C SER A 358 17.43 15.72 -1.42
N ASP A 359 17.71 14.44 -1.66
CA ASP A 359 17.20 13.71 -2.82
C ASP A 359 17.61 14.34 -4.19
N GLY A 360 18.76 15.03 -4.22
CA GLY A 360 19.37 15.59 -5.42
C GLY A 360 19.58 14.60 -6.58
N PRO A 361 20.05 13.35 -6.32
CA PRO A 361 20.29 12.37 -7.38
C PRO A 361 19.04 12.02 -8.20
N GLN A 362 17.83 12.08 -7.63
CA GLN A 362 16.58 11.79 -8.34
C GLN A 362 15.81 13.02 -8.84
N ALA A 363 16.13 14.21 -8.34
CA ALA A 363 15.44 15.44 -8.74
C ALA A 363 15.76 15.77 -10.20
N LEU A 364 14.74 15.93 -11.03
CA LEU A 364 14.86 16.29 -12.44
C LEU A 364 15.42 17.70 -12.61
N THR A 365 16.23 17.90 -13.65
CA THR A 365 16.52 19.26 -14.15
C THR A 365 15.24 19.86 -14.75
N PHE A 366 15.21 21.17 -14.90
CA PHE A 366 14.07 21.87 -15.50
C PHE A 366 13.82 21.45 -16.94
N GLU A 367 14.89 21.21 -17.71
CA GLU A 367 14.80 20.67 -19.07
C GLU A 367 14.15 19.29 -19.11
N THR A 368 14.63 18.35 -18.27
CA THR A 368 14.04 17.00 -18.22
C THR A 368 12.59 17.01 -17.75
N LEU A 369 12.22 17.90 -16.83
CA LEU A 369 10.81 18.08 -16.45
C LEU A 369 9.98 18.60 -17.62
N HIS A 370 10.51 19.56 -18.38
CA HIS A 370 9.82 20.12 -19.54
C HIS A 370 9.53 19.04 -20.60
N ASP A 371 10.51 18.18 -20.87
CA ASP A 371 10.36 17.06 -21.83
C ASP A 371 9.39 16.01 -21.31
N LEU A 372 9.48 15.67 -20.02
CA LEU A 372 8.58 14.70 -19.39
C LEU A 372 7.13 15.17 -19.43
N ALA A 373 6.90 16.48 -19.32
CA ALA A 373 5.58 17.06 -19.22
C ALA A 373 4.82 17.13 -20.55
N ALA A 374 5.43 16.76 -21.69
CA ALA A 374 4.80 16.85 -23.00
C ALA A 374 3.40 16.19 -23.09
N PRO A 375 3.14 14.99 -22.53
CA PRO A 375 1.81 14.37 -22.57
C PRO A 375 0.73 15.17 -21.84
N PHE A 376 1.10 15.98 -20.85
CA PHE A 376 0.17 16.74 -20.01
C PHE A 376 -0.26 18.08 -20.62
N ARG A 377 0.36 18.51 -21.73
CA ARG A 377 0.05 19.78 -22.41
C ARG A 377 -0.97 19.62 -23.52
N MET A 378 -1.01 18.45 -24.16
CA MET A 378 -1.79 18.20 -25.38
C MET A 378 -3.30 18.38 -25.15
N GLU A 379 -3.80 18.10 -23.94
CA GLU A 379 -5.23 18.19 -23.63
C GLU A 379 -5.71 19.61 -23.31
N ARG A 380 -4.83 20.55 -22.91
CA ARG A 380 -5.23 21.96 -22.71
C ARG A 380 -5.51 22.67 -24.05
N ALA A 381 -4.95 22.18 -25.15
CA ALA A 381 -5.16 22.74 -26.49
C ALA A 381 -6.46 22.25 -27.17
N GLU A 382 -7.04 21.14 -26.72
CA GLU A 382 -8.29 20.61 -27.27
C GLU A 382 -9.54 21.05 -26.48
N ALA A 383 -9.35 21.66 -25.30
CA ALA A 383 -10.42 22.18 -24.44
C ALA A 383 -10.60 23.73 -24.51
N ALA A 384 -9.85 24.41 -25.37
CA ALA A 384 -9.92 25.85 -25.65
C ALA A 384 -10.30 26.08 -27.11
#